data_AF-A0A7W2QWV6-F1
#
_entry.id   AF-A0A7W2QWV6-F1
#
_cell.length_a   1.000
_cell.length_b   1.000
_cell.length_c   1.000
_cell.angle_alpha   90.00
_cell.angle_beta   90.00
_cell.angle_gamma   90.00
#
_symmetry.space_group_name_H-M   'P 1'
#
loop_
_entity.id
_entity.type
_entity.pdbx_description
1 polymer ?
#
loop_
_entity_poly.entity_id
_entity_poly.type
_entity_poly.pdbx_seq_one_letter_code
_entity_poly.pdbx_strand_id
1 'polypeptide(L)'
;MRFKWYKPSTWGFFGYTDPVTGDYVEADLEVGGKQTKAGVRITTKNALSISMVWSCVKILSESLSGLPLKLYDDKGGGRELISGSDRMLKLLRKPNPYMTMLNFLKFVVVNMALRGNAFALIERNGKGDIIGLVPLDGRTVQIDTEEDLLYTVTPSEGDPFPVSPEHMLHFKLFSLDGVVGLSPLEYQAETMGLAKAGQQWSARFMRKG
;
A
#
# COMPACT_ATOMS: atom_id res chain seq x y z
N MET A 1 -31.49 -5.14 -35.61
CA MET A 1 -31.77 -3.96 -34.74
C MET A 1 -31.12 -4.21 -33.39
N ARG A 2 -30.12 -3.38 -33.02
CA ARG A 2 -29.27 -3.59 -31.84
C ARG A 2 -29.85 -2.76 -30.68
N PHE A 3 -30.37 -3.42 -29.64
CA PHE A 3 -31.02 -2.78 -28.50
C PHE A 3 -30.04 -1.84 -27.77
N LYS A 4 -30.45 -0.56 -27.63
CA LYS A 4 -29.60 0.59 -27.27
C LYS A 4 -29.53 0.90 -25.76
N TRP A 5 -29.95 -0.02 -24.89
CA TRP A 5 -30.06 0.20 -23.45
C TRP A 5 -28.95 -0.43 -22.59
N TYR A 6 -28.00 -1.14 -23.20
CA TYR A 6 -26.89 -1.75 -22.46
C TYR A 6 -25.70 -0.77 -22.36
N LYS A 7 -25.65 0.03 -21.30
CA LYS A 7 -24.46 0.79 -20.90
C LYS A 7 -23.83 0.12 -19.66
N PRO A 8 -22.71 -0.63 -19.81
CA PRO A 8 -22.10 -1.37 -18.70
C PRO A 8 -21.44 -0.49 -17.63
N SER A 9 -21.25 0.81 -17.89
CA SER A 9 -20.42 1.68 -17.05
C SER A 9 -21.10 2.14 -15.75
N THR A 10 -22.44 2.13 -15.66
CA THR A 10 -23.17 2.59 -14.47
C THR A 10 -23.32 1.50 -13.39
N TRP A 11 -22.89 0.27 -13.68
CA TRP A 11 -22.92 -0.88 -12.75
C TRP A 11 -21.58 -1.14 -12.07
N GLY A 12 -20.55 -0.30 -12.28
CA GLY A 12 -19.26 -0.49 -11.61
C GLY A 12 -19.33 -0.46 -10.08
N PHE A 13 -20.38 0.14 -9.51
CA PHE A 13 -20.53 0.31 -8.06
C PHE A 13 -21.23 -0.85 -7.32
N PHE A 14 -21.98 -1.69 -8.05
CA PHE A 14 -22.69 -2.85 -7.51
C PHE A 14 -22.37 -4.02 -8.43
N GLY A 15 -21.69 -5.06 -7.92
CA GLY A 15 -21.33 -6.23 -8.71
C GLY A 15 -22.43 -6.70 -9.65
N TYR A 16 -22.06 -7.21 -10.82
CA TYR A 16 -23.01 -7.64 -11.84
C TYR A 16 -23.19 -9.16 -11.79
N THR A 17 -24.42 -9.64 -11.99
CA THR A 17 -24.70 -11.06 -12.15
C THR A 17 -24.35 -11.51 -13.56
N ASP A 18 -23.34 -12.37 -13.71
CA ASP A 18 -22.97 -12.92 -15.01
C ASP A 18 -24.15 -13.73 -15.59
N PRO A 19 -24.69 -13.38 -16.77
CA PRO A 19 -25.87 -14.01 -17.34
C PRO A 19 -25.65 -15.47 -17.76
N VAL A 20 -24.40 -15.93 -17.88
CA VAL A 20 -24.09 -17.31 -18.24
C VAL A 20 -23.97 -18.21 -17.01
N THR A 21 -23.46 -17.66 -15.90
CA THR A 21 -23.19 -18.44 -14.68
C THR A 21 -24.21 -18.18 -13.56
N GLY A 22 -24.95 -17.08 -13.61
CA GLY A 22 -25.86 -16.62 -12.56
C GLY A 22 -25.14 -16.10 -11.31
N ASP A 23 -23.80 -16.04 -11.34
CA ASP A 23 -22.97 -15.71 -10.19
C ASP A 23 -22.86 -14.17 -10.05
N TYR A 24 -22.99 -13.65 -8.82
CA TYR A 24 -22.67 -12.26 -8.51
C TYR A 24 -21.16 -12.05 -8.59
N VAL A 25 -20.71 -11.22 -9.53
CA VAL A 25 -19.31 -10.81 -9.66
C VAL A 25 -19.17 -9.42 -9.07
N GLU A 26 -18.52 -9.28 -7.92
CA GLU A 26 -18.10 -7.96 -7.43
C GLU A 26 -17.25 -7.29 -8.51
N ALA A 27 -17.67 -6.11 -8.95
CA ALA A 27 -16.84 -5.28 -9.81
C ALA A 27 -15.62 -4.87 -8.97
N ASP A 28 -14.45 -5.43 -9.29
CA ASP A 28 -13.20 -5.01 -8.67
C ASP A 28 -12.89 -3.60 -9.14
N LEU A 29 -13.26 -2.62 -8.32
CA LEU A 29 -13.04 -1.19 -8.54
C LEU A 29 -11.56 -0.80 -8.40
N GLU A 30 -10.67 -1.73 -8.00
CA GLU A 30 -9.24 -1.47 -8.05
C GLU A 30 -8.77 -1.36 -9.52
N VAL A 31 -8.68 -0.12 -10.01
CA VAL A 31 -8.00 0.22 -11.26
C VAL A 31 -6.51 -0.04 -11.09
N GLY A 32 -6.08 -1.24 -11.45
CA GLY A 32 -4.68 -1.68 -11.42
C GLY A 32 -4.56 -3.20 -11.31
N GLY A 33 -3.36 -3.75 -11.46
CA GLY A 33 -3.09 -5.19 -11.31
C GLY A 33 -2.82 -5.94 -12.62
N LYS A 34 -2.01 -6.99 -12.51
CA LYS A 34 -1.49 -7.75 -13.65
C LYS A 34 -2.44 -8.89 -14.02
N GLN A 35 -2.78 -9.00 -15.30
CA GLN A 35 -3.52 -10.14 -15.83
C GLN A 35 -2.56 -11.32 -16.00
N THR A 36 -2.94 -12.47 -15.45
CA THR A 36 -2.10 -13.67 -15.47
C THR A 36 -2.49 -14.61 -16.62
N LYS A 37 -1.59 -15.52 -16.99
CA LYS A 37 -1.85 -16.54 -18.02
C LYS A 37 -3.01 -17.48 -17.67
N ALA A 38 -3.30 -17.64 -16.38
CA ALA A 38 -4.45 -18.40 -15.89
C ALA A 38 -5.80 -17.65 -16.08
N GLY A 39 -5.79 -16.43 -16.62
CA GLY A 39 -6.99 -15.61 -16.84
C GLY A 39 -7.46 -14.85 -15.59
N VAL A 40 -6.79 -15.01 -14.46
CA VAL A 40 -7.11 -14.30 -13.21
C VAL A 40 -6.33 -12.98 -13.16
N ARG A 41 -7.00 -11.89 -12.79
CA ARG A 41 -6.35 -10.60 -12.51
C ARG A 41 -5.94 -10.53 -11.04
N ILE A 42 -4.67 -10.23 -10.79
CA ILE A 42 -4.16 -10.07 -9.43
C ILE A 42 -4.10 -8.58 -9.08
N THR A 43 -4.94 -8.20 -8.12
CA THR A 43 -5.03 -6.88 -7.49
C THR A 43 -4.64 -7.00 -6.01
N THR A 44 -4.41 -5.88 -5.32
CA THR A 44 -4.06 -5.91 -3.90
C THR A 44 -5.16 -6.56 -3.05
N LYS A 45 -6.42 -6.22 -3.31
CA LYS A 45 -7.59 -6.84 -2.66
C LYS A 45 -7.65 -8.33 -2.96
N ASN A 46 -7.44 -8.72 -4.21
CA ASN A 46 -7.48 -10.12 -4.63
C ASN A 46 -6.31 -10.97 -4.12
N ALA A 47 -5.13 -10.38 -3.93
CA ALA A 47 -3.98 -11.08 -3.36
C ALA A 47 -4.19 -11.36 -1.87
N LEU A 48 -4.76 -10.41 -1.13
CA LEU A 48 -5.09 -10.58 0.29
C LEU A 48 -6.17 -11.63 0.56
N SER A 49 -6.98 -12.01 -0.44
CA SER A 49 -7.92 -13.13 -0.30
C SER A 49 -7.22 -14.49 -0.21
N ILE A 50 -5.94 -14.57 -0.59
CA ILE A 50 -5.12 -15.78 -0.46
C ILE A 50 -4.62 -15.85 0.99
N SER A 51 -5.04 -16.88 1.72
CA SER A 51 -4.75 -17.05 3.16
C SER A 51 -3.25 -17.01 3.50
N MET A 52 -2.40 -17.55 2.62
CA MET A 52 -0.94 -17.50 2.79
C MET A 52 -0.40 -16.06 2.72
N VAL A 53 -0.86 -15.28 1.73
CA VAL A 53 -0.45 -13.87 1.56
C VAL A 53 -0.90 -13.05 2.77
N TRP A 54 -2.17 -13.19 3.18
CA TRP A 54 -2.70 -12.53 4.38
C TRP A 54 -1.87 -12.83 5.62
N SER A 55 -1.56 -14.11 5.86
CA SER A 55 -0.83 -14.55 7.05
C SER A 55 0.60 -14.02 7.08
N CYS A 56 1.32 -14.07 5.95
CA CYS A 56 2.69 -13.55 5.86
C CYS A 56 2.73 -12.04 6.11
N VAL A 57 1.85 -11.26 5.46
CA VAL A 57 1.80 -9.80 5.64
C VAL A 57 1.43 -9.45 7.09
N LYS A 58 0.47 -10.17 7.68
CA LYS A 58 0.09 -9.98 9.09
C LYS A 58 1.27 -10.20 10.02
N ILE A 59 1.96 -11.34 9.91
CA ILE A 59 3.12 -11.68 10.76
C ILE A 59 4.22 -10.64 10.64
N LEU A 60 4.57 -10.20 9.42
CA LEU A 60 5.59 -9.17 9.20
C LEU A 60 5.20 -7.84 9.84
N SER A 61 3.96 -7.40 9.61
CA SER A 61 3.48 -6.11 10.13
C SER A 61 3.40 -6.09 11.66
N GLU A 62 2.94 -7.18 12.28
CA GLU A 62 2.82 -7.30 13.74
C GLU A 62 4.19 -7.42 14.39
N SER A 63 5.10 -8.20 13.80
CA SER A 63 6.46 -8.39 14.32
C SER A 63 7.25 -7.09 14.32
N LEU A 64 7.24 -6.32 13.23
CA LEU A 64 7.97 -5.05 13.18
C LEU A 64 7.36 -4.01 14.11
N SER A 65 6.03 -3.88 14.10
CA SER A 65 5.34 -2.82 14.83
C SER A 65 5.30 -3.05 16.34
N GLY A 66 5.58 -4.27 16.79
CA GLY A 66 5.76 -4.62 18.20
C GLY A 66 7.10 -4.17 18.78
N LEU A 67 8.07 -3.77 17.94
CA LEU A 67 9.39 -3.37 18.41
C LEU A 67 9.36 -1.95 19.00
N PRO A 68 9.93 -1.73 20.21
CA PRO A 68 10.01 -0.40 20.79
C PRO A 68 11.05 0.45 20.07
N LEU A 69 10.63 1.61 19.55
CA LEU A 69 11.54 2.60 18.99
C LEU A 69 12.17 3.43 20.12
N LYS A 70 13.51 3.50 20.11
CA LYS A 70 14.30 4.29 21.06
C LYS A 70 15.05 5.38 20.30
N LEU A 71 15.03 6.60 20.84
CA LEU A 71 15.73 7.75 20.26
C LEU A 71 17.12 7.86 20.90
N TYR A 72 18.14 8.01 20.07
CA TYR A 72 19.52 8.16 20.51
C TYR A 72 20.10 9.45 19.95
N ASP A 73 20.97 10.10 20.72
CA ASP A 73 21.74 11.28 20.33
C ASP A 73 23.21 10.89 20.21
N ASP A 74 23.85 11.28 19.12
CA ASP A 74 25.27 11.03 18.88
C ASP A 74 26.08 12.27 19.30
N LYS A 75 26.21 12.47 20.63
CA LYS A 75 27.00 13.56 21.20
C LYS A 75 28.42 13.10 21.49
N GLY A 76 29.40 13.79 20.90
CA GLY A 76 30.81 13.72 21.34
C GLY A 76 31.47 12.34 21.25
N GLY A 77 31.06 11.49 20.32
CA GLY A 77 31.64 10.15 20.11
C GLY A 77 31.00 9.03 20.93
N GLY A 78 29.96 9.33 21.73
CA GLY A 78 29.12 8.34 22.42
C GLY A 78 27.68 8.38 21.91
N ARG A 79 26.98 7.25 22.03
CA ARG A 79 25.55 7.13 21.69
C ARG A 79 24.72 7.15 22.97
N GLU A 80 24.08 8.28 23.26
CA GLU A 80 23.28 8.45 24.48
C GLU A 80 21.81 8.24 24.20
N LEU A 81 21.12 7.52 25.09
CA LEU A 81 19.67 7.34 24.99
C LEU A 81 18.98 8.63 25.40
N ILE A 82 18.23 9.24 24.48
CA ILE A 82 17.40 10.41 24.80
C ILE A 82 16.23 9.93 25.65
N SER A 83 16.14 10.47 26.86
CA SER A 83 15.06 10.21 27.81
C SER A 83 14.35 11.52 28.17
N GLY A 84 13.06 11.44 28.50
CA GLY A 84 12.27 12.59 28.94
C GLY A 84 11.22 13.08 27.93
N SER A 85 10.98 14.39 27.93
CA SER A 85 9.85 15.05 27.25
C SER A 85 10.22 15.67 25.90
N ASP A 86 11.22 15.10 25.22
CA ASP A 86 11.60 15.53 23.88
C ASP A 86 10.40 15.44 22.91
N ARG A 87 10.26 16.45 22.05
CA ARG A 87 9.24 16.51 21.02
C ARG A 87 9.36 15.34 20.04
N MET A 88 10.59 14.91 19.74
CA MET A 88 10.83 13.75 18.87
C MET A 88 10.32 12.45 19.51
N LEU A 89 10.46 12.28 20.83
CA LEU A 89 9.87 11.15 21.54
C LEU A 89 8.33 11.17 21.50
N LYS A 90 7.70 12.36 21.49
CA LYS A 90 6.24 12.47 21.32
C LYS A 90 5.81 12.07 19.90
N LEU A 91 6.55 12.52 18.88
CA LEU A 91 6.34 12.11 17.49
C LEU A 91 6.47 10.59 17.33
N LEU A 92 7.47 9.99 17.99
CA LEU A 92 7.68 8.54 18.01
C LEU A 92 6.58 7.74 18.72
N ARG A 93 5.75 8.37 19.55
CA ARG A 93 4.59 7.71 20.18
C ARG A 93 3.33 7.88 19.34
N LYS A 94 3.10 9.11 18.86
CA LYS A 94 1.91 9.50 18.11
C LYS A 94 2.33 10.37 16.92
N PRO A 95 2.58 9.75 15.74
CA PRO A 95 3.08 10.46 14.56
C PRO A 95 2.06 11.41 13.95
N ASN A 96 0.76 11.13 14.10
CA ASN A 96 -0.31 12.02 13.68
C ASN A 96 -1.53 11.91 14.62
N PRO A 97 -2.50 12.82 14.55
CA PRO A 97 -3.67 12.81 15.43
C PRO A 97 -4.50 11.52 15.34
N TYR A 98 -4.49 10.85 14.19
CA TYR A 98 -5.37 9.75 13.83
C TYR A 98 -4.81 8.36 14.17
N MET A 99 -3.49 8.21 14.32
CA MET A 99 -2.87 6.90 14.56
C MET A 99 -1.68 6.94 15.52
N THR A 100 -1.46 5.81 16.20
CA THR A 100 -0.27 5.56 17.02
C THR A 100 0.90 5.16 16.14
N MET A 101 2.12 5.23 16.68
CA MET A 101 3.31 4.78 15.94
C MET A 101 3.24 3.30 15.54
N LEU A 102 2.65 2.46 16.39
CA LEU A 102 2.41 1.06 16.08
C LEU A 102 1.57 0.90 14.80
N ASN A 103 0.47 1.65 14.68
CA ASN A 103 -0.37 1.60 13.50
C ASN A 103 0.31 2.20 12.26
N PHE A 104 1.12 3.25 12.45
CA PHE A 104 1.92 3.83 11.36
C PHE A 104 2.93 2.82 10.80
N LEU A 105 3.69 2.13 11.66
CA LEU A 105 4.63 1.10 11.21
C LEU A 105 3.90 -0.07 10.53
N LYS A 106 2.74 -0.49 11.04
CA LYS A 106 1.91 -1.50 10.37
C LYS A 106 1.53 -1.05 8.97
N PHE A 107 1.07 0.18 8.82
CA PHE A 107 0.72 0.76 7.52
C PHE A 107 1.93 0.72 6.56
N VAL A 108 3.11 1.15 7.03
CA VAL A 108 4.34 1.14 6.22
C VAL A 108 4.66 -0.28 5.74
N VAL A 109 4.68 -1.26 6.64
CA VAL A 109 5.01 -2.66 6.28
C VAL A 109 3.99 -3.26 5.33
N VAL A 110 2.70 -3.05 5.57
CA VAL A 110 1.64 -3.57 4.72
C VAL A 110 1.76 -3.00 3.30
N ASN A 111 1.97 -1.69 3.16
CA ASN A 111 2.11 -1.08 1.84
C ASN A 111 3.40 -1.49 1.14
N MET A 112 4.52 -1.59 1.86
CA MET A 112 5.77 -2.14 1.30
C MET A 112 5.59 -3.58 0.82
N ALA A 113 4.95 -4.44 1.61
CA ALA A 113 4.77 -5.85 1.27
C ALA A 113 3.83 -6.07 0.09
N LEU A 114 2.79 -5.24 -0.06
CA LEU A 114 1.80 -5.36 -1.13
C LEU A 114 2.22 -4.61 -2.40
N ARG A 115 2.70 -3.38 -2.27
CA ARG A 115 2.97 -2.46 -3.39
C ARG A 115 4.45 -2.22 -3.64
N GLY A 116 5.34 -2.73 -2.80
CA GLY A 116 6.78 -2.48 -2.88
C GLY A 116 7.22 -1.16 -2.24
N ASN A 117 6.28 -0.22 -2.10
CA ASN A 117 6.52 1.15 -1.68
C ASN A 117 5.53 1.58 -0.61
N ALA A 118 6.00 2.36 0.36
CA ALA A 118 5.15 3.08 1.30
C ALA A 118 5.66 4.52 1.47
N PHE A 119 4.73 5.46 1.54
CA PHE A 119 5.02 6.88 1.59
C PHE A 119 4.42 7.52 2.83
N ALA A 120 5.12 8.48 3.41
CA ALA A 120 4.59 9.36 4.44
C ALA A 120 5.14 10.78 4.27
N LEU A 121 4.25 11.76 4.23
CA LEU A 121 4.59 13.17 4.20
C LEU A 121 5.10 13.60 5.59
N ILE A 122 6.19 14.36 5.60
CA ILE A 122 6.74 14.98 6.80
C ILE A 122 6.15 16.38 6.93
N GLU A 123 5.22 16.53 7.86
CA GLU A 123 4.69 17.85 8.18
C GLU A 123 5.67 18.62 9.07
N ARG A 124 5.90 19.89 8.74
CA ARG A 124 6.77 20.79 9.49
C ARG A 124 6.02 22.07 9.88
N ASN A 125 6.40 22.65 11.01
CA ASN A 125 5.90 23.98 11.40
C ASN A 125 6.61 25.09 10.59
N GLY A 126 6.15 26.34 10.72
CA GLY A 126 6.79 27.50 10.09
C GLY A 126 8.21 27.82 10.57
N LYS A 127 8.73 27.09 11.58
CA LYS A 127 10.13 27.16 12.03
C LYS A 127 11.01 26.04 11.43
N GLY A 128 10.42 25.13 10.64
CA GLY A 128 11.11 23.99 10.02
C GLY A 128 11.15 22.72 10.88
N ASP A 129 10.63 22.75 12.11
CA ASP A 129 10.60 21.56 12.97
C ASP A 129 9.51 20.58 12.52
N ILE A 130 9.80 19.29 12.59
CA ILE A 130 8.84 18.22 12.28
C ILE A 130 7.71 18.23 13.33
N ILE A 131 6.46 18.30 12.86
CA ILE A 131 5.24 18.25 13.69
C ILE A 131 4.52 16.91 13.58
N GLY A 132 4.64 16.22 12.45
CA GLY A 132 3.81 15.05 12.16
C GLY A 132 4.30 14.24 10.98
N LEU A 133 3.85 12.98 10.91
CA LEU A 133 4.03 12.10 9.76
C LEU A 133 2.65 11.65 9.26
N VAL A 134 2.32 12.02 8.03
CA VAL A 134 1.03 11.71 7.40
C VAL A 134 1.24 10.61 6.37
N PRO A 135 0.76 9.38 6.59
CA PRO A 135 0.87 8.33 5.59
C PRO A 135 0.05 8.67 4.35
N LEU A 136 0.61 8.38 3.19
CA LEU A 136 -0.02 8.61 1.88
C LEU A 136 -0.34 7.27 1.21
N ASP A 137 -1.43 7.22 0.45
CA ASP A 137 -1.71 6.09 -0.43
C ASP A 137 -0.74 6.14 -1.61
N GLY A 138 0.06 5.09 -1.81
CA GLY A 138 1.01 5.02 -2.91
C GLY A 138 0.40 5.19 -4.31
N ARG A 139 -0.91 4.98 -4.49
CA ARG A 139 -1.61 5.26 -5.76
C ARG A 139 -1.70 6.75 -6.10
N THR A 140 -1.57 7.61 -5.10
CA THR A 140 -1.64 9.07 -5.25
C THR A 140 -0.27 9.69 -5.48
N VAL A 141 0.81 8.92 -5.36
CA VAL A 141 2.19 9.41 -5.45
C VAL A 141 2.79 8.97 -6.78
N GLN A 142 3.27 9.93 -7.55
CA GLN A 142 4.10 9.72 -8.73
C GLN A 142 5.53 10.14 -8.41
N ILE A 143 6.51 9.36 -8.85
CA ILE A 143 7.92 9.64 -8.66
C ILE A 143 8.48 10.06 -10.01
N ASP A 144 9.04 11.26 -10.06
CA ASP A 144 9.81 11.75 -11.18
C ASP A 144 11.30 11.67 -10.83
N THR A 145 12.11 11.22 -11.80
CA THR A 145 13.56 11.06 -11.67
C THR A 145 14.31 11.57 -12.90
N GLU A 146 13.64 12.29 -13.82
CA GLU A 146 14.26 12.72 -15.08
C GLU A 146 15.32 13.81 -14.87
N GLU A 147 15.01 14.83 -14.07
CA GLU A 147 15.94 15.92 -13.74
C GLU A 147 16.41 15.83 -12.28
N ASP A 148 15.45 15.82 -11.35
CA ASP A 148 15.67 15.69 -9.91
C ASP A 148 14.64 14.72 -9.33
N LEU A 149 14.97 14.08 -8.19
CA LEU A 149 14.01 13.22 -7.50
C LEU A 149 12.88 14.08 -6.92
N LEU A 150 11.69 13.99 -7.52
CA LEU A 150 10.51 14.73 -7.09
C LEU A 150 9.32 13.78 -6.90
N TYR A 151 8.55 14.02 -5.84
CA TYR A 151 7.31 13.29 -5.59
C TYR A 151 6.12 14.18 -5.93
N THR A 152 5.28 13.80 -6.88
CA THR A 152 4.02 14.49 -7.14
C THR A 152 2.90 13.77 -6.43
N VAL A 153 2.24 14.43 -5.47
CA VAL A 153 1.12 13.87 -4.70
C VAL A 153 -0.17 14.43 -5.26
N THR A 154 -1.08 13.54 -5.66
CA THR A 154 -2.42 13.89 -6.15
C THR A 154 -3.46 13.61 -5.06
N PRO A 155 -3.91 14.63 -4.32
CA PRO A 155 -4.93 14.43 -3.29
C PRO A 155 -6.27 13.98 -3.91
N SER A 156 -7.15 13.40 -3.10
CA SER A 156 -8.50 13.01 -3.57
C SER A 156 -9.35 14.23 -3.96
N GLU A 157 -9.07 15.38 -3.36
CA GLU A 157 -9.68 16.67 -3.64
C GLU A 157 -8.56 17.71 -3.77
N GLY A 158 -8.54 18.43 -4.89
CA GLY A 158 -7.53 19.47 -5.18
C GLY A 158 -6.56 19.10 -6.29
N ASP A 159 -5.66 20.03 -6.59
CA ASP A 159 -4.67 19.87 -7.65
C ASP A 159 -3.45 19.07 -7.15
N PRO A 160 -2.77 18.30 -8.03
CA PRO A 160 -1.51 17.67 -7.71
C PRO A 160 -0.48 18.70 -7.26
N PHE A 161 0.29 18.38 -6.22
CA PHE A 161 1.36 19.24 -5.72
C PHE A 161 2.69 18.49 -5.64
N PRO A 162 3.81 19.18 -5.96
CA PRO A 162 5.13 18.60 -5.84
C PRO A 162 5.61 18.59 -4.38
N VAL A 163 6.36 17.56 -4.01
CA VAL A 163 6.95 17.34 -2.70
C VAL A 163 8.41 16.97 -2.90
N SER A 164 9.30 17.76 -2.28
CA SER A 164 10.74 17.48 -2.31
C SER A 164 11.10 16.28 -1.42
N PRO A 165 12.21 15.57 -1.71
CA PRO A 165 12.62 14.39 -0.96
C PRO A 165 12.83 14.63 0.55
N GLU A 166 13.22 15.84 0.95
CA GLU A 166 13.42 16.23 2.36
C GLU A 166 12.11 16.30 3.19
N HIS A 167 10.96 16.33 2.50
CA HIS A 167 9.62 16.33 3.08
C HIS A 167 8.89 14.99 2.88
N MET A 168 9.54 13.98 2.30
CA MET A 168 8.92 12.68 2.03
C MET A 168 9.71 11.54 2.68
N LEU A 169 9.05 10.75 3.52
CA LEU A 169 9.56 9.43 3.91
C LEU A 169 9.10 8.41 2.88
N HIS A 170 10.06 7.85 2.13
CA HIS A 170 9.83 6.79 1.18
C HIS A 170 10.48 5.48 1.66
N PHE A 171 9.64 4.53 2.07
CA PHE A 171 10.06 3.20 2.47
C PHE A 171 9.91 2.21 1.31
N LYS A 172 10.94 1.39 1.11
CA LYS A 172 11.06 0.49 -0.04
C LYS A 172 11.33 -0.91 0.46
N LEU A 173 10.66 -1.92 -0.11
CA LEU A 173 10.94 -3.31 0.21
C LEU A 173 12.21 -3.80 -0.47
N PHE A 174 12.19 -3.82 -1.81
CA PHE A 174 13.30 -4.21 -2.67
C PHE A 174 13.24 -3.35 -3.93
N SER A 175 14.38 -2.91 -4.45
CA SER A 175 14.47 -1.96 -5.58
C SER A 175 15.65 -2.33 -6.47
N LEU A 176 15.52 -2.16 -7.79
CA LEU A 176 16.61 -2.43 -8.76
C LEU A 176 17.47 -1.21 -9.03
N ASP A 177 16.84 -0.03 -9.07
CA ASP A 177 17.44 1.28 -9.32
C ASP A 177 17.83 2.01 -8.03
N GLY A 178 17.39 1.50 -6.87
CA GLY A 178 17.55 2.13 -5.56
C GLY A 178 16.53 3.25 -5.29
N VAL A 179 15.75 3.66 -6.30
CA VAL A 179 14.81 4.78 -6.21
C VAL A 179 13.39 4.29 -6.02
N VAL A 180 12.92 3.36 -6.85
CA VAL A 180 11.55 2.83 -6.83
C VAL A 180 11.54 1.38 -6.35
N GLY A 181 10.71 1.09 -5.35
CA GLY A 181 10.49 -0.27 -4.86
C GLY A 181 9.65 -1.10 -5.83
N LEU A 182 9.98 -2.37 -5.93
CA LEU A 182 9.27 -3.36 -6.73
C LEU A 182 8.13 -3.99 -5.93
N SER A 183 6.94 -4.07 -6.54
CA SER A 183 5.81 -4.78 -5.93
C SER A 183 6.01 -6.29 -6.00
N PRO A 184 6.07 -7.01 -4.87
CA PRO A 184 6.10 -8.47 -4.88
C PRO A 184 4.85 -9.06 -5.54
N LEU A 185 3.70 -8.41 -5.40
CA LEU A 185 2.46 -8.89 -6.00
C LEU A 185 2.51 -8.87 -7.53
N GLU A 186 3.14 -7.86 -8.12
CA GLU A 186 3.26 -7.76 -9.59
C GLU A 186 4.28 -8.76 -10.16
N TYR A 187 5.40 -8.95 -9.44
CA TYR A 187 6.44 -9.91 -9.84
C TYR A 187 5.98 -11.36 -9.66
N GLN A 188 5.23 -11.67 -8.59
CA GLN A 188 4.70 -13.00 -8.31
C GLN A 188 3.25 -13.21 -8.79
N ALA A 189 2.72 -12.29 -9.59
CA ALA A 189 1.33 -12.32 -10.05
C ALA A 189 0.96 -13.65 -10.70
N GLU A 190 1.81 -14.22 -11.56
CA GLU A 190 1.53 -15.50 -12.24
C GLU A 190 1.34 -16.66 -11.25
N THR A 191 2.20 -16.76 -10.25
CA THR A 191 2.12 -17.79 -9.20
C THR A 191 0.84 -17.62 -8.38
N MET A 192 0.50 -16.38 -8.01
CA MET A 192 -0.72 -16.08 -7.28
C MET A 192 -1.97 -16.34 -8.12
N GLY A 193 -1.92 -16.03 -9.42
CA GLY A 193 -2.97 -16.30 -10.39
C GLY A 193 -3.25 -17.79 -10.51
N LEU A 194 -2.20 -18.61 -10.62
CA LEU A 194 -2.32 -20.06 -10.65
C LEU A 194 -2.95 -20.62 -9.37
N ALA A 195 -2.47 -20.18 -8.20
CA ALA A 195 -3.01 -20.61 -6.92
C ALA A 195 -4.50 -20.27 -6.78
N LYS A 196 -4.88 -19.04 -7.16
CA LYS A 196 -6.26 -18.57 -7.11
C LYS A 196 -7.17 -19.27 -8.12
N ALA A 197 -6.69 -19.50 -9.34
CA ALA A 197 -7.41 -20.27 -10.35
C ALA A 197 -7.68 -21.71 -9.88
N GLY A 198 -6.68 -22.35 -9.26
CA GLY A 198 -6.83 -23.67 -8.65
C GLY A 198 -7.89 -23.70 -7.55
N GLN A 199 -7.86 -22.72 -6.63
CA GLN A 199 -8.89 -22.59 -5.59
C GLN A 199 -10.30 -22.41 -6.19
N GLN A 200 -10.44 -21.56 -7.21
CA GLN A 200 -11.73 -21.33 -7.88
C GLN A 200 -12.23 -22.57 -8.63
N TRP A 201 -11.34 -23.33 -9.25
CA TRP A 201 -11.71 -24.59 -9.91
C TRP A 201 -12.21 -25.61 -8.88
N SER A 202 -11.47 -25.81 -7.79
CA SER A 202 -11.88 -26.70 -6.70
C SER A 202 -13.22 -26.30 -6.09
N ALA A 203 -13.43 -25.01 -5.82
CA ALA A 203 -14.70 -24.51 -5.29
C ALA A 203 -15.88 -24.74 -6.26
N ARG A 204 -15.66 -24.51 -7.56
CA ARG A 204 -16.69 -24.76 -8.59
C ARG A 204 -17.01 -26.24 -8.76
N PHE A 205 -16.01 -27.12 -8.64
CA PHE A 205 -16.19 -28.56 -8.65
C PHE A 205 -17.05 -29.01 -7.45
N MET A 206 -16.69 -28.59 -6.23
CA MET A 206 -17.42 -28.94 -5.00
C MET A 206 -18.85 -28.39 -4.96
N ARG A 207 -19.14 -27.28 -5.65
CA ARG A 207 -20.50 -26.73 -5.76
C ARG A 207 -21.42 -27.59 -6.65
N LYS A 208 -20.85 -28.25 -7.67
CA LYS A 208 -21.61 -28.99 -8.69
C LYS A 208 -21.66 -30.51 -8.44
N GLY A 209 -20.77 -31.03 -7.60
CA GLY A 209 -20.81 -32.42 -7.11
C GLY A 209 -21.77 -32.56 -5.95
#